data_AF-A0AAW9BB99-F1
#
_entry.id   AF-A0AAW9BB99-F1
#
_cell.length_a   1.000
_cell.length_b   1.000
_cell.length_c   1.000
_cell.angle_alpha   90.00
_cell.angle_beta   90.00
_cell.angle_gamma   90.00
#
_symmetry.space_group_name_H-M   'P 1'
#
loop_
_entity.id
_entity.type
_entity.pdbx_description
1 polymer ?
#
loop_
_entity_poly.entity_id
_entity_poly.type
_entity_poly.pdbx_seq_one_letter_code
_entity_poly.pdbx_strand_id
1 'polypeptide(L)'
;MPENAIVLSVGDDTAVFEPNSDGLLVAEQKLEKGNYTFTIADSKQTCGNSFALAEESRIKFNTPLKMDNCATDTSMPLRIFKANTYLFTLNPDTNELTVKIKPKQSQDITYSCPVATDTAKTINVAQTFTDGTVVRDALTGQETTVANGSVTMQPGPMSQGLLLLEEVEPQADKP
;
A
#
# COMPACT_ATOMS: atom_id res chain seq x y z
N MET A 1 20.42 18.43 18.04
CA MET A 1 18.99 18.80 18.15
C MET A 1 18.90 20.19 18.75
N PRO A 2 17.88 21.00 18.40
CA PRO A 2 17.64 22.27 19.08
C PRO A 2 17.44 22.02 20.59
N GLU A 3 17.95 22.93 21.43
CA GLU A 3 17.98 22.74 22.90
C GLU A 3 16.58 22.54 23.53
N ASN A 4 15.54 23.10 22.88
CA ASN A 4 14.14 23.08 23.33
C ASN A 4 13.23 22.22 22.44
N ALA A 5 13.80 21.35 21.61
CA ALA A 5 12.98 20.46 20.79
C ALA A 5 12.25 19.46 21.69
N ILE A 6 10.93 19.33 21.51
CA ILE A 6 10.16 18.29 22.19
C ILE A 6 10.41 16.97 21.46
N VAL A 7 10.82 15.95 22.20
CA VAL A 7 11.27 14.67 21.66
C VAL A 7 10.37 13.56 22.19
N LEU A 8 9.84 12.76 21.28
CA LEU A 8 9.31 11.44 21.57
C LEU A 8 10.48 10.46 21.69
N SER A 9 10.63 9.78 22.83
CA SER A 9 11.60 8.70 23.00
C SER A 9 10.86 7.39 23.27
N VAL A 10 11.18 6.32 22.53
CA VAL A 10 10.58 4.98 22.69
C VAL A 10 11.71 3.94 22.71
N GLY A 11 12.12 3.50 23.89
CA GLY A 11 13.34 2.70 24.02
C GLY A 11 14.57 3.51 23.58
N ASP A 12 15.36 2.98 22.65
CA ASP A 12 16.53 3.66 22.07
C ASP A 12 16.17 4.58 20.88
N ASP A 13 14.95 4.50 20.37
CA ASP A 13 14.50 5.28 19.23
C ASP A 13 13.96 6.65 19.68
N THR A 14 14.26 7.69 18.91
CA THR A 14 13.76 9.04 19.16
C THR A 14 13.21 9.69 17.90
N ALA A 15 12.13 10.47 18.05
CA ALA A 15 11.57 11.31 17.00
C ALA A 15 11.31 12.72 17.54
N VAL A 16 11.63 13.74 16.74
CA VAL A 16 11.35 15.15 17.07
C VAL A 16 9.93 15.50 16.68
N PHE A 17 9.22 16.20 17.55
CA PHE A 17 7.92 16.79 17.20
C PHE A 17 8.12 18.02 16.32
N GLU A 18 7.46 18.04 15.17
CA GLU A 18 7.49 19.14 14.22
C GLU A 18 6.10 19.75 14.04
N PRO A 19 5.99 21.09 13.89
CA PRO A 19 4.70 21.74 13.67
C PRO A 19 4.16 21.41 12.27
N ASN A 20 2.86 21.11 12.19
CA ASN A 20 2.13 21.01 10.94
C ASN A 20 1.45 22.34 10.57
N SER A 21 0.76 22.37 9.42
CA SER A 21 0.03 23.55 8.94
C SER A 21 -1.07 24.05 9.89
N ASP A 22 -1.56 23.19 10.78
CA ASP A 22 -2.66 23.47 11.70
C ASP A 22 -2.16 23.88 13.09
N GLY A 23 -0.84 24.06 13.26
CA GLY A 23 -0.23 24.39 14.56
C GLY A 23 -0.10 23.20 15.52
N LEU A 24 -0.43 21.99 15.07
CA LEU A 24 -0.25 20.78 15.86
C LEU A 24 1.20 20.30 15.76
N LEU A 25 1.72 19.76 16.86
CA LEU A 25 3.03 19.14 16.89
C LEU A 25 2.90 17.65 16.54
N VAL A 26 3.70 17.18 15.59
CA VAL A 26 3.58 15.83 15.04
C VAL A 26 4.92 15.10 15.08
N ALA A 27 4.90 13.86 15.55
CA ALA A 27 6.03 12.94 15.46
C ALA A 27 5.56 11.59 14.91
N GLU A 28 6.39 10.96 14.07
CA GLU A 28 6.15 9.63 13.55
C GLU A 28 7.17 8.66 14.09
N GLN A 29 6.71 7.49 14.55
CA GLN A 29 7.59 6.42 15.01
C GLN A 29 7.14 5.09 14.43
N LYS A 30 8.08 4.38 13.78
CA LYS A 30 7.85 3.00 13.37
C LYS A 30 8.06 2.09 14.58
N LEU A 31 7.06 1.27 14.89
CA LEU A 31 7.07 0.39 16.06
C LEU A 31 6.65 -1.02 15.66
N GLU A 32 7.33 -2.00 16.23
CA GLU A 32 6.97 -3.42 16.14
C GLU A 32 5.92 -3.78 17.20
N LYS A 33 5.29 -4.96 17.07
CA LYS A 33 4.34 -5.43 18.09
C LYS A 33 5.07 -5.67 19.41
N GLY A 34 4.62 -5.04 20.49
CA GLY A 34 5.30 -5.13 21.79
C GLY A 34 4.70 -4.23 22.86
N ASN A 35 5.30 -4.24 24.04
CA ASN A 35 5.05 -3.27 25.09
C ASN A 35 6.27 -2.35 25.18
N TYR A 36 6.01 -1.06 25.19
CA TYR A 36 7.03 -0.02 25.23
C TYR A 36 6.74 0.92 26.39
N THR A 37 7.79 1.58 26.84
CA THR A 37 7.69 2.80 27.63
C THR A 37 8.16 3.92 26.73
N PHE A 38 7.42 5.02 26.71
CA PHE A 38 7.84 6.22 25.99
C PHE A 38 7.80 7.45 26.87
N THR A 39 8.56 8.45 26.49
CA THR A 39 8.60 9.78 27.11
C THR A 39 8.40 10.85 26.05
N ILE A 40 7.83 11.98 26.47
CA ILE A 40 7.73 13.19 25.63
C ILE A 40 8.28 14.34 26.46
N ALA A 41 9.49 14.79 26.14
CA ALA A 41 10.14 15.88 26.85
C ALA A 41 11.14 16.62 25.96
N ASP A 42 11.48 17.86 26.33
CA ASP A 42 12.73 18.46 25.88
C ASP A 42 13.93 17.93 26.68
N SER A 43 15.14 18.30 26.25
CA SER A 43 16.39 17.81 26.86
C SER A 43 16.57 18.21 28.33
N LYS A 44 15.87 19.25 28.79
CA LYS A 44 15.96 19.82 30.14
C LYS A 44 14.76 19.45 31.01
N GLN A 45 13.78 18.74 30.45
CA GLN A 45 12.48 18.48 31.08
C GLN A 45 11.82 19.78 31.60
N THR A 46 11.85 20.82 30.77
CA THR A 46 11.28 22.12 31.14
C THR A 46 9.77 22.00 31.34
N CYS A 47 9.23 22.61 32.39
CA CYS A 47 7.79 22.76 32.55
C CYS A 47 7.20 23.54 31.35
N GLY A 48 6.14 23.00 30.76
CA GLY A 48 5.57 23.39 29.46
C GLY A 48 5.99 22.47 28.31
N ASN A 49 7.11 21.75 28.46
CA ASN A 49 7.70 20.87 27.45
C ASN A 49 7.95 19.44 27.96
N SER A 50 7.43 19.06 29.13
CA SER A 50 7.64 17.75 29.75
C SER A 50 6.29 17.12 30.05
N PHE A 51 5.93 16.05 29.34
CA PHE A 51 4.55 15.59 29.27
C PHE A 51 4.35 14.20 29.89
N ALA A 52 3.27 14.07 30.67
CA ALA A 52 2.75 12.79 31.15
C ALA A 52 1.22 12.74 31.03
N LEU A 53 0.63 11.55 31.18
CA LEU A 53 -0.83 11.41 31.19
C LEU A 53 -1.41 12.00 32.48
N ALA A 54 -2.35 12.94 32.34
CA ALA A 54 -2.96 13.61 33.49
C ALA A 54 -4.03 12.76 34.19
N GLU A 55 -4.83 12.02 33.41
CA GLU A 55 -6.02 11.32 33.92
C GLU A 55 -6.00 9.81 33.65
N GLU A 56 -5.25 9.39 32.64
CA GLU A 56 -5.28 8.02 32.13
C GLU A 56 -4.02 7.26 32.56
N SER A 57 -4.18 5.97 32.89
CA SER A 57 -3.05 5.11 33.27
C SER A 57 -2.32 4.49 32.06
N ARG A 58 -2.84 4.67 30.85
CA ARG A 58 -2.27 4.12 29.61
C ARG A 58 -2.74 4.88 28.38
N ILE A 59 -2.00 4.74 27.29
CA ILE A 59 -2.41 5.25 25.99
C ILE A 59 -3.59 4.47 25.40
N LYS A 60 -4.64 5.21 25.01
CA LYS A 60 -5.74 4.73 24.18
C LYS A 60 -5.56 5.31 22.77
N PHE A 61 -5.54 4.45 21.76
CA PHE A 61 -5.43 4.89 20.37
C PHE A 61 -6.70 5.61 19.90
N ASN A 62 -6.55 6.56 18.99
CA ASN A 62 -7.64 7.33 18.38
C ASN A 62 -8.51 8.12 19.38
N THR A 63 -7.98 8.47 20.54
CA THR A 63 -8.67 9.28 21.55
C THR A 63 -7.73 10.41 21.98
N PRO A 64 -8.21 11.67 22.08
CA PRO A 64 -7.45 12.73 22.72
C PRO A 64 -7.22 12.40 24.21
N LEU A 65 -5.97 12.43 24.64
CA LEU A 65 -5.57 12.15 26.02
C LEU A 65 -5.06 13.44 26.64
N LYS A 66 -5.64 13.84 27.78
CA LYS A 66 -5.15 15.01 28.53
C LYS A 66 -3.77 14.75 29.09
N MET A 67 -2.88 15.72 28.88
CA MET A 67 -1.49 15.68 29.31
C MET A 67 -1.24 16.71 30.41
N ASP A 68 -0.48 16.32 31.43
CA ASP A 68 0.23 17.25 32.30
C ASP A 68 1.52 17.65 31.58
N ASN A 69 1.67 18.92 31.22
CA ASN A 69 2.81 19.45 30.48
C ASN A 69 3.97 19.94 31.37
N CYS A 70 3.89 19.70 32.68
CA CYS A 70 4.96 19.98 33.64
C CYS A 70 5.34 18.76 34.47
N ALA A 71 5.09 17.56 33.93
CA ALA A 71 5.33 16.32 34.63
C ALA A 71 6.83 16.06 34.82
N THR A 72 7.19 15.57 36.01
CA THR A 72 8.55 15.13 36.36
C THR A 72 8.78 13.65 36.04
N ASP A 73 7.72 12.83 36.10
CA ASP A 73 7.73 11.46 35.60
C ASP A 73 6.99 11.40 34.25
N THR A 74 7.76 11.34 33.17
CA THR A 74 7.24 11.30 31.79
C THR A 74 7.08 9.88 31.26
N SER A 75 7.30 8.86 32.09
CA SER A 75 7.26 7.45 31.71
C SER A 75 5.82 6.99 31.46
N MET A 76 5.49 6.73 30.20
CA MET A 76 4.14 6.32 29.81
C MET A 76 4.15 4.95 29.14
N PRO A 77 3.31 3.99 29.60
CA PRO A 77 3.21 2.68 28.98
C PRO A 77 2.42 2.74 27.66
N LEU A 78 2.98 2.15 26.61
CA LEU A 78 2.37 2.02 25.28
C LEU A 78 2.39 0.57 24.82
N ARG A 79 1.20 0.01 24.59
CA ARG A 79 1.05 -1.32 24.01
C ARG A 79 0.78 -1.25 22.52
N ILE A 80 1.71 -1.77 21.74
CA ILE A 80 1.62 -1.87 20.28
C ILE A 80 1.07 -3.24 19.90
N PHE A 81 -0.14 -3.27 19.36
CA PHE A 81 -0.83 -4.51 18.99
C PHE A 81 -0.44 -5.01 17.58
N LYS A 82 0.11 -4.14 16.73
CA LYS A 82 0.45 -4.44 15.34
C LYS A 82 1.65 -3.59 14.90
N ALA A 83 2.61 -4.20 14.23
CA ALA A 83 3.72 -3.47 13.63
C ALA A 83 3.23 -2.47 12.59
N ASN A 84 3.54 -1.19 12.77
CA ASN A 84 3.23 -0.11 11.82
C ASN A 84 3.98 1.19 12.16
N THR A 85 3.82 2.21 11.32
CA THR A 85 4.12 3.59 11.70
C THR A 85 2.97 4.17 12.53
N TYR A 86 3.32 4.77 13.66
CA TYR A 86 2.41 5.43 14.57
C TYR A 86 2.62 6.94 14.50
N LEU A 87 1.51 7.67 14.46
CA LEU A 87 1.46 9.12 14.42
C LEU A 87 1.09 9.64 15.80
N PHE A 88 1.97 10.41 16.40
CA PHE A 88 1.76 11.10 17.66
C PHE A 88 1.46 12.56 17.32
N THR A 89 0.32 13.05 17.78
CA THR A 89 -0.11 14.43 17.55
C THR A 89 -0.38 15.08 18.89
N LEU A 90 0.43 16.09 19.22
CA LEU A 90 0.29 16.90 20.42
C LEU A 90 -0.35 18.25 20.03
N ASN A 91 -1.47 18.56 20.66
CA ASN A 91 -2.12 19.85 20.56
C ASN A 91 -1.60 20.76 21.70
N PRO A 92 -0.78 21.78 21.41
CA PRO A 92 -0.22 22.66 22.43
C PRO A 92 -1.26 23.58 23.08
N ASP A 93 -2.39 23.86 22.41
CA ASP A 93 -3.44 24.75 22.94
C ASP A 93 -4.31 24.03 23.97
N THR A 94 -4.58 22.73 23.76
CA THR A 94 -5.46 21.94 24.63
C THR A 94 -4.72 20.97 25.56
N ASN A 95 -3.39 20.87 25.41
CA ASN A 95 -2.53 19.87 26.05
C ASN A 95 -3.06 18.45 25.87
N GLU A 96 -3.39 18.10 24.63
CA GLU A 96 -3.92 16.77 24.28
C GLU A 96 -2.97 16.01 23.37
N LEU A 97 -2.69 14.76 23.73
CA LEU A 97 -1.99 13.81 22.87
C LEU A 97 -2.99 12.88 22.21
N THR A 98 -2.92 12.76 20.88
CA THR A 98 -3.61 11.70 20.15
C THR A 98 -2.59 10.79 19.48
N VAL A 99 -2.74 9.48 19.67
CA VAL A 99 -1.90 8.47 19.01
C VAL A 99 -2.74 7.69 18.00
N LYS A 100 -2.34 7.70 16.74
CA LYS A 100 -3.02 7.00 15.64
C LYS A 100 -2.07 6.05 14.93
N ILE A 101 -2.64 5.03 14.31
CA ILE A 101 -1.90 4.20 13.36
C ILE A 101 -1.90 4.97 12.04
N LYS A 102 -0.71 5.23 11.47
CA LYS A 102 -0.62 5.77 10.11
C LYS A 102 -1.14 4.70 9.15
N PRO A 103 -2.20 4.96 8.37
CA PRO A 103 -2.64 4.00 7.37
C PRO A 103 -1.46 3.72 6.45
N LYS A 104 -1.25 2.44 6.09
CA LYS A 104 -0.30 2.12 5.03
C LYS A 104 -0.74 2.93 3.82
N GLN A 105 0.12 3.81 3.34
CA GLN A 105 -0.13 4.52 2.10
C GLN A 105 -0.27 3.42 1.05
N SER A 106 -1.51 3.16 0.62
CA SER A 106 -1.73 2.25 -0.49
C SER A 106 -0.90 2.83 -1.62
N GLN A 107 0.10 2.09 -2.09
CA GLN A 107 0.62 2.36 -3.42
C GLN A 107 -0.63 2.36 -4.31
N ASP A 108 -0.90 3.47 -4.98
CA ASP A 108 -1.94 3.52 -6.01
C ASP A 108 -1.51 2.53 -7.09
N ILE A 109 -1.93 1.27 -6.93
CA ILE A 109 -1.76 0.27 -7.97
C ILE A 109 -2.82 0.64 -9.00
N THR A 110 -2.44 1.50 -9.94
CA THR A 110 -3.27 1.81 -11.08
C THR A 110 -3.32 0.55 -11.95
N TYR A 111 -4.39 -0.23 -11.81
CA TYR A 111 -4.67 -1.30 -12.75
C TYR A 111 -5.16 -0.65 -14.05
N SER A 112 -4.30 -0.60 -15.06
CA SER A 112 -4.73 -0.33 -16.42
C SER A 112 -5.15 -1.65 -17.05
N CYS A 113 -6.45 -1.85 -17.23
CA CYS A 113 -6.93 -2.94 -18.06
C CYS A 113 -6.51 -2.66 -19.51
N PRO A 114 -5.73 -3.53 -20.16
CA PRO A 114 -5.38 -3.32 -21.56
C PRO A 114 -6.65 -3.27 -22.40
N VAL A 115 -6.78 -2.25 -23.24
CA VAL A 115 -7.88 -2.15 -24.20
C VAL A 115 -7.63 -3.20 -25.29
N ALA A 116 -8.57 -4.13 -25.44
CA ALA A 116 -8.48 -5.12 -26.49
C ALA A 116 -8.53 -4.45 -27.88
N THR A 117 -7.77 -4.99 -28.83
CA THR A 117 -7.68 -4.42 -30.19
C THR A 117 -8.01 -5.49 -31.21
N ASP A 118 -8.87 -5.17 -32.18
CA ASP A 118 -9.17 -6.05 -33.32
C ASP A 118 -8.14 -5.89 -34.45
N THR A 119 -6.87 -5.63 -34.10
CA THR A 119 -5.78 -5.57 -35.07
C THR A 119 -5.20 -6.97 -35.28
N ALA A 120 -4.67 -7.24 -36.48
CA ALA A 120 -4.02 -8.50 -36.77
C ALA A 120 -2.94 -8.83 -35.72
N LYS A 121 -2.97 -10.05 -35.18
CA LYS A 121 -2.02 -10.58 -34.21
C LYS A 121 -1.28 -11.75 -34.83
N THR A 122 0.03 -11.78 -34.63
CA THR A 122 0.84 -12.96 -34.88
C THR A 122 0.96 -13.75 -33.59
N ILE A 123 0.52 -15.01 -33.61
CA ILE A 123 0.46 -15.90 -32.45
C ILE A 123 1.37 -17.09 -32.73
N ASN A 124 2.27 -17.39 -31.79
CA ASN A 124 3.05 -18.62 -31.82
C ASN A 124 2.13 -19.78 -31.42
N VAL A 125 2.03 -20.76 -32.30
CA VAL A 125 1.18 -21.94 -32.12
C VAL A 125 1.96 -23.25 -32.28
N ALA A 126 3.28 -23.19 -32.36
CA ALA A 126 4.16 -24.31 -32.68
C ALA A 126 4.06 -25.50 -31.70
N GLN A 127 3.58 -25.25 -30.48
CA GLN A 127 3.37 -26.30 -29.48
C GLN A 127 2.04 -27.05 -29.65
N THR A 128 1.11 -26.52 -30.44
CA THR A 128 -0.23 -27.06 -30.63
C THR A 128 -0.46 -27.56 -32.06
N PHE A 129 -0.02 -26.80 -33.07
CA PHE A 129 -0.24 -27.11 -34.48
C PHE A 129 1.10 -27.22 -35.24
N THR A 130 1.18 -28.17 -36.18
CA THR A 130 2.34 -28.34 -37.05
C THR A 130 2.35 -27.34 -38.20
N ASP A 131 3.52 -27.05 -38.76
CA ASP A 131 3.62 -26.25 -39.98
C ASP A 131 2.86 -26.91 -41.14
N GLY A 132 2.15 -26.09 -41.91
CA GLY A 132 1.26 -26.54 -42.99
C GLY A 132 -0.16 -26.90 -42.55
N THR A 133 -0.43 -27.02 -41.24
CA THR A 133 -1.79 -27.20 -40.73
C THR A 133 -2.65 -25.99 -41.07
N VAL A 134 -3.87 -26.22 -41.55
CA VAL A 134 -4.89 -25.18 -41.69
C VAL A 134 -5.62 -25.05 -40.37
N VAL A 135 -5.64 -23.84 -39.81
CA VAL A 135 -6.35 -23.52 -38.59
C VAL A 135 -7.43 -22.47 -38.84
N ARG A 136 -8.48 -22.49 -38.04
CA ARG A 136 -9.64 -21.61 -38.11
C ARG A 136 -9.84 -20.87 -36.80
N ASP A 137 -10.18 -19.58 -36.86
CA ASP A 137 -10.81 -18.90 -35.74
C ASP A 137 -12.28 -19.33 -35.62
N ALA A 138 -12.60 -20.16 -34.63
CA ALA A 138 -13.93 -20.71 -34.42
C ALA A 138 -15.00 -19.64 -34.15
N LEU A 139 -14.61 -18.42 -33.77
CA LEU A 139 -15.53 -17.30 -33.56
C LEU A 139 -16.00 -16.64 -34.85
N THR A 140 -15.17 -16.65 -35.90
CA THR A 140 -15.43 -15.92 -37.15
C THR A 140 -15.48 -16.82 -38.39
N GLY A 141 -14.93 -18.03 -38.28
CA GLY A 141 -14.70 -18.94 -39.40
C GLY A 141 -13.50 -18.58 -40.28
N GLN A 142 -12.72 -17.55 -39.95
CA GLN A 142 -11.54 -17.19 -40.73
C GLN A 142 -10.46 -18.26 -40.62
N GLU A 143 -9.90 -18.69 -41.76
CA GLU A 143 -8.86 -19.72 -41.82
C GLU A 143 -7.50 -19.15 -42.22
N THR A 144 -6.42 -19.77 -41.75
CA THR A 144 -5.03 -19.48 -42.16
C THR A 144 -4.18 -20.74 -42.03
N THR A 145 -3.00 -20.73 -42.64
CA THR A 145 -2.04 -21.84 -42.56
C THR A 145 -0.93 -21.52 -41.57
N VAL A 146 -0.57 -22.49 -40.73
CA VAL A 146 0.58 -22.39 -39.83
C VAL A 146 1.86 -22.34 -40.66
N ALA A 147 2.65 -21.29 -40.47
CA ALA A 147 3.93 -21.12 -41.15
C ALA A 147 5.01 -20.69 -40.14
N ASN A 148 6.11 -21.43 -40.10
CA ASN A 148 7.20 -21.23 -39.15
C ASN A 148 6.72 -21.18 -37.68
N GLY A 149 5.81 -22.08 -37.33
CA GLY A 149 5.24 -22.26 -36.01
C GLY A 149 4.27 -21.14 -35.57
N SER A 150 3.84 -20.27 -36.49
CA SER A 150 3.01 -19.11 -36.17
C SER A 150 1.85 -18.95 -37.14
N VAL A 151 0.83 -18.20 -36.69
CA VAL A 151 -0.30 -17.75 -37.51
C VAL A 151 -0.50 -16.25 -37.32
N THR A 152 -0.93 -15.58 -38.37
CA THR A 152 -1.36 -14.17 -38.29
C THR A 152 -2.83 -14.08 -38.65
N MET A 153 -3.66 -13.63 -37.71
CA MET A 153 -5.11 -13.47 -37.88
C MET A 153 -5.59 -12.18 -37.22
N GLN A 154 -6.69 -11.64 -37.73
CA GLN A 154 -7.36 -10.49 -37.14
C GLN A 154 -8.56 -10.97 -36.33
N PRO A 155 -8.66 -10.62 -35.02
CA PRO A 155 -9.85 -10.92 -34.24
C PRO A 155 -11.11 -10.33 -34.89
N GLY A 156 -12.23 -11.05 -34.78
CA GLY A 156 -13.52 -10.55 -35.24
C GLY A 156 -13.93 -9.26 -34.53
N PRO A 157 -14.70 -8.37 -35.18
CA PRO A 157 -15.09 -7.07 -34.62
C PRO A 157 -15.97 -7.15 -33.36
N MET A 158 -16.55 -8.32 -33.09
CA MET A 158 -17.35 -8.59 -31.88
C MET A 158 -16.61 -9.48 -30.87
N SER A 159 -15.38 -9.88 -31.18
CA SER A 159 -14.59 -10.80 -30.35
C SER A 159 -13.79 -10.08 -29.27
N GLN A 160 -13.77 -8.74 -29.28
CA GLN A 160 -13.01 -7.92 -28.32
C GLN A 160 -11.56 -8.40 -28.23
N GLY A 161 -10.88 -8.51 -29.37
CA GLY A 161 -9.49 -8.98 -29.45
C GLY A 161 -9.25 -10.48 -29.19
N LEU A 162 -10.29 -11.29 -28.95
CA LEU A 162 -10.17 -12.73 -28.73
C LEU A 162 -10.10 -13.50 -30.06
N LEU A 163 -9.24 -14.51 -30.11
CA LEU A 163 -9.15 -15.52 -31.19
C LEU A 163 -9.25 -16.90 -30.56
N LEU A 164 -10.08 -17.78 -31.14
CA LEU A 164 -10.21 -19.18 -30.71
C LEU A 164 -9.77 -20.09 -31.84
N LEU A 165 -8.55 -20.60 -31.78
CA LEU A 165 -7.96 -21.36 -32.88
C LEU A 165 -8.25 -22.86 -32.75
N GLU A 166 -8.74 -23.46 -33.83
CA GLU A 166 -8.92 -24.91 -33.99
C GLU A 166 -8.31 -25.38 -35.32
N GLU A 167 -7.90 -26.64 -35.40
CA GLU A 167 -7.46 -27.26 -36.66
C GLU A 167 -8.67 -27.58 -37.55
N VAL A 168 -8.54 -27.34 -38.85
CA VAL A 168 -9.58 -27.70 -39.82
C VAL A 168 -9.41 -29.16 -40.20
N GLU A 169 -10.41 -29.99 -39.83
CA GLU A 169 -10.42 -31.39 -40.23
C GLU A 169 -10.44 -31.52 -41.77
N PRO A 170 -9.58 -32.36 -42.37
CA PRO A 170 -9.69 -32.71 -43.77
C PRO A 170 -11.08 -33.32 -44.01
N GLN A 171 -11.83 -32.79 -44.99
CA GLN A 171 -13.01 -33.49 -45.48
C GLN A 171 -12.57 -34.88 -45.98
N ALA A 172 -12.92 -35.93 -45.23
CA ALA A 172 -12.85 -37.28 -45.75
C ALA A 172 -13.83 -37.35 -46.92
N ASP A 173 -13.29 -37.54 -48.13
CA ASP A 173 -14.08 -37.81 -49.32
C ASP A 173 -15.01 -39.00 -48.99
N LYS A 174 -16.31 -38.72 -48.92
CA LYS A 174 -17.32 -39.75 -48.65
C LYS A 174 -17.49 -40.55 -49.95
N PRO A 175 -17.27 -41.88 -49.96
CA PRO A 175 -17.48 -42.70 -51.15
C PRO A 175 -18.93 -42.72 -51.61
#